data_AF-A0A177C3J2-F1
#
_entry.id   AF-A0A177C3J2-F1
#
_cell.length_a   1.000
_cell.length_b   1.000
_cell.length_c   1.000
_cell.angle_alpha   90.00
_cell.angle_beta   90.00
_cell.angle_gamma   90.00
#
_symmetry.space_group_name_H-M   'P 1'
#
loop_
_entity.id
_entity.type
_entity.pdbx_description
1 polymer ?
#
loop_
_entity_poly.entity_id
_entity_poly.type
_entity_poly.pdbx_seq_one_letter_code
_entity_poly.pdbx_strand_id
1 'polypeptide(L)'
;MPNTIEINEHCLSITRNLSNALQYLFERNERRLWIDAICINQQNDVERGEQVGLMGRIYSWAKKVVVWLGHHADSSELAMDFLSLLASGPGDTDRLEWLLNLCEPEYSHHWKAVYTLLHRNWWKRAWVIQEAVLA
;
A
#
# COMPACT_ATOMS: atom_id res chain seq x y z
N MET A 1 20.92 -7.52 0.82
CA MET A 1 20.45 -6.66 -0.29
C MET A 1 20.96 -5.26 -0.07
N PRO A 2 21.31 -4.51 -1.12
CA PRO A 2 21.83 -3.17 -0.95
C PRO A 2 20.73 -2.26 -0.41
N ASN A 3 21.04 -1.57 0.69
CA ASN A 3 20.23 -0.48 1.22
C ASN A 3 20.59 0.84 0.52
N THR A 4 21.02 0.77 -0.74
CA THR A 4 21.49 1.90 -1.53
C THR A 4 21.02 1.73 -2.97
N ILE A 5 20.52 2.81 -3.57
CA ILE A 5 20.16 2.90 -4.99
C ILE A 5 20.92 4.04 -5.64
N GLU A 6 21.13 3.96 -6.95
CA GLU A 6 21.76 5.01 -7.73
C GLU A 6 20.70 5.84 -8.47
N ILE A 7 20.78 7.16 -8.35
CA ILE A 7 19.89 8.11 -9.00
C ILE A 7 20.74 9.23 -9.57
N ASN A 8 20.75 9.40 -10.89
CA ASN A 8 21.54 10.43 -11.59
C ASN A 8 23.00 10.48 -11.08
N GLU A 9 23.67 9.32 -11.00
CA GLU A 9 25.07 9.18 -10.54
C GLU A 9 25.29 9.42 -9.04
N HIS A 10 24.22 9.57 -8.25
CA HIS A 10 24.28 9.70 -6.80
C HIS A 10 23.75 8.45 -6.08
N CYS A 11 24.52 7.96 -5.10
CA CYS A 11 24.10 6.86 -4.23
C CYS A 11 23.22 7.37 -3.08
N LEU A 12 21.96 6.93 -3.06
CA LEU A 12 21.01 7.24 -2.00
C LEU A 12 20.79 6.02 -1.09
N SER A 13 21.01 6.18 0.21
CA SER A 13 20.65 5.16 1.19
C SER A 13 19.14 5.10 1.40
N ILE A 14 18.58 3.90 1.36
CA ILE A 14 17.15 3.64 1.52
C ILE A 14 16.89 2.60 2.60
N THR A 15 15.69 2.63 3.17
CA THR A 15 15.28 1.61 4.13
C THR A 15 15.15 0.25 3.47
N ARG A 16 15.33 -0.84 4.25
CA ARG A 16 15.12 -2.21 3.76
C ARG A 16 13.70 -2.41 3.22
N ASN A 17 12.70 -1.78 3.83
CA ASN A 17 11.31 -1.86 3.35
C ASN A 17 11.16 -1.27 1.94
N LEU A 18 11.74 -0.09 1.71
CA LEU A 18 11.74 0.54 0.39
C LEU A 18 12.53 -0.27 -0.64
N SER A 19 13.71 -0.78 -0.26
CA SER A 19 14.53 -1.65 -1.12
C SER A 19 13.74 -2.88 -1.60
N ASN A 20 13.04 -3.56 -0.69
CA ASN A 20 12.18 -4.69 -1.03
C ASN A 20 11.03 -4.26 -1.97
N ALA A 21 10.34 -3.15 -1.67
CA ALA A 21 9.25 -2.68 -2.51
C ALA A 21 9.71 -2.33 -3.94
N LEU A 22 10.86 -1.65 -4.07
CA LEU A 22 11.43 -1.29 -5.37
C LEU A 22 11.77 -2.51 -6.20
N GLN A 23 12.33 -3.56 -5.58
CA GLN A 23 12.62 -4.82 -6.27
C GLN A 23 11.35 -5.36 -6.96
N TYR A 24 10.25 -5.49 -6.22
CA TYR A 24 8.98 -5.97 -6.79
C TYR A 24 8.41 -5.05 -7.87
N LEU A 25 8.57 -3.73 -7.71
CA LEU A 25 8.01 -2.75 -8.63
C LEU A 25 8.77 -2.67 -9.97
N PHE A 26 10.08 -2.86 -9.94
CA PHE A 26 10.95 -2.78 -11.12
C PHE A 26 11.25 -4.12 -11.79
N GLU A 27 11.05 -5.25 -11.09
CA GLU A 27 11.20 -6.60 -11.69
C GLU A 27 10.30 -6.82 -12.91
N ARG A 28 9.21 -6.06 -13.04
CA ARG A 28 8.17 -6.32 -14.05
C ARG A 28 8.18 -5.39 -15.25
N ASN A 29 8.65 -4.14 -15.14
CA ASN A 29 8.67 -3.13 -16.21
C ASN A 29 9.42 -1.85 -15.76
N GLU A 30 9.91 -1.07 -16.72
CA GLU A 30 10.27 0.34 -16.46
C GLU A 30 9.03 1.17 -16.11
N ARG A 31 9.14 1.96 -15.03
CA ARG A 31 8.04 2.79 -14.52
C ARG A 31 8.57 4.08 -13.92
N ARG A 32 7.81 5.16 -14.08
CA ARG A 32 8.04 6.41 -13.35
C ARG A 32 7.28 6.35 -12.03
N LEU A 33 8.01 6.40 -10.93
CA LEU A 33 7.46 6.35 -9.59
C LEU A 33 7.78 7.65 -8.85
N TRP A 34 6.82 8.16 -8.11
CA TRP A 34 7.06 9.15 -7.08
C TRP A 34 7.04 8.42 -5.73
N ILE A 35 8.11 8.59 -4.96
CA ILE A 35 8.28 7.98 -3.64
C ILE A 35 8.80 9.09 -2.73
N ASP A 36 8.05 9.45 -1.70
CA ASP A 36 8.35 10.53 -0.77
C ASP A 36 9.79 10.44 -0.18
N ALA A 37 10.21 9.24 0.19
CA ALA A 37 11.56 8.99 0.73
C ALA A 37 12.71 9.19 -0.28
N ILE A 38 12.41 9.33 -1.57
CA ILE A 38 13.37 9.54 -2.65
C ILE A 38 13.23 10.93 -3.27
N CYS A 39 11.99 11.33 -3.58
CA CYS A 39 11.69 12.54 -4.34
C CYS A 39 11.66 13.80 -3.48
N ILE A 40 11.59 13.68 -2.16
CA ILE A 40 11.62 14.81 -1.22
C ILE A 40 12.97 14.82 -0.53
N ASN A 41 13.65 15.97 -0.53
CA ASN A 41 14.84 16.15 0.29
C ASN A 41 14.47 16.17 1.77
N GLN A 42 14.64 15.02 2.43
CA GLN A 42 14.30 14.85 3.83
C GLN A 42 15.15 15.72 4.79
N GLN A 43 16.28 16.26 4.31
CA GLN A 43 17.18 17.14 5.09
C GLN A 43 16.80 18.63 4.98
N ASN A 44 15.88 18.99 4.08
CA ASN A 44 15.40 20.36 3.90
C ASN A 44 13.98 20.49 4.46
N ASP A 45 13.86 21.04 5.67
CA ASP A 45 12.56 21.18 6.33
C ASP A 45 11.59 22.10 5.55
N VAL A 46 12.10 23.08 4.81
CA VAL A 46 11.28 23.99 3.99
C VAL A 46 10.66 23.22 2.84
N GLU A 47 11.50 22.52 2.05
CA GLU A 47 11.01 21.68 0.95
C GLU A 47 10.07 20.60 1.45
N ARG A 48 10.41 19.95 2.58
CA ARG A 48 9.54 18.93 3.17
C ARG A 48 8.15 19.49 3.49
N GLY A 49 8.09 20.69 4.07
CA GLY A 49 6.82 21.39 4.32
C GLY A 49 6.03 21.67 3.04
N GLU A 50 6.70 22.19 2.01
CA GLU A 50 6.08 22.45 0.70
C GLU A 50 5.56 21.17 0.04
N GLN A 51 6.35 20.10 0.04
CA GLN A 51 5.99 18.80 -0.54
C GLN A 51 4.82 18.16 0.20
N VAL A 52 4.78 18.24 1.53
CA VAL A 52 3.62 17.78 2.32
C VAL A 52 2.35 18.51 1.91
N GLY A 53 2.43 19.83 1.67
CA GLY A 53 1.31 20.61 1.13
C GLY A 53 0.85 20.16 -0.26
N LEU A 54 1.74 19.55 -1.05
CA LEU A 54 1.45 19.05 -2.41
C LEU A 54 1.00 17.59 -2.46
N MET A 55 1.18 16.78 -1.40
CA MET A 55 0.92 15.33 -1.42
C MET A 55 -0.49 15.00 -1.90
N GLY A 56 -1.52 15.72 -1.44
CA GLY A 56 -2.90 15.49 -1.88
C GLY A 56 -3.08 15.66 -3.39
N ARG A 57 -2.42 16.67 -3.98
CA ARG A 57 -2.42 16.90 -5.43
C ARG A 57 -1.64 15.81 -6.16
N ILE A 58 -0.49 15.40 -5.63
CA ILE A 58 0.34 14.34 -6.21
C ILE A 58 -0.43 13.03 -6.28
N TYR A 59 -1.10 12.61 -5.20
CA TYR A 59 -1.94 11.41 -5.20
C TYR A 59 -3.10 11.54 -6.18
N SER A 60 -3.83 12.66 -6.17
CA SER A 60 -4.97 12.86 -7.09
C SER A 60 -4.59 12.87 -8.57
N TRP A 61 -3.34 13.17 -8.89
CA TRP A 61 -2.83 13.21 -10.27
C TRP A 61 -2.08 11.94 -10.66
N ALA A 62 -1.85 11.03 -9.71
CA ALA A 62 -1.20 9.77 -9.99
C ALA A 62 -2.10 8.92 -10.89
N LYS A 63 -1.54 8.34 -11.95
CA LYS A 63 -2.29 7.38 -12.77
C LYS A 63 -2.73 6.15 -11.97
N LYS A 64 -1.92 5.75 -11.00
CA LYS A 64 -2.17 4.68 -10.02
C LYS A 64 -1.37 4.98 -8.76
N VAL A 65 -1.96 4.71 -7.61
CA VAL A 65 -1.25 4.62 -6.33
C VAL A 65 -0.99 3.14 -6.04
N VAL A 66 0.23 2.82 -5.63
CA VAL A 66 0.60 1.44 -5.24
C VAL A 66 0.90 1.41 -3.76
N VAL A 67 0.12 0.61 -3.03
CA VAL A 67 0.32 0.39 -1.61
C VAL A 67 1.16 -0.87 -1.41
N TRP A 68 2.33 -0.72 -0.78
CA TRP A 68 3.18 -1.85 -0.41
C TRP A 68 2.85 -2.33 1.00
N LEU A 69 2.18 -3.48 1.08
CA LEU A 69 1.81 -4.12 2.35
C LEU A 69 2.88 -5.09 2.88
N GLY A 70 4.05 -5.17 2.24
CA GLY A 70 5.07 -6.18 2.54
C GLY A 70 4.94 -7.44 1.69
N HIS A 71 5.87 -8.38 1.89
CA HIS A 71 5.90 -9.66 1.17
C HIS A 71 4.64 -10.50 1.43
N HIS A 72 4.42 -11.48 0.54
CA HIS A 72 3.47 -12.55 0.77
C HIS A 72 3.85 -13.31 2.05
N ALA A 73 2.96 -13.28 3.03
CA ALA A 73 3.15 -13.87 4.36
C ALA A 73 1.81 -13.92 5.09
N ASP A 74 1.70 -14.74 6.13
CA ASP A 74 0.55 -14.75 7.04
C ASP A 74 -0.81 -14.89 6.32
N SER A 75 -0.86 -15.74 5.30
CA SER A 75 -2.05 -15.96 4.47
C SER A 75 -2.55 -14.69 3.74
N SER A 76 -1.66 -13.76 3.41
CA SER A 76 -2.05 -12.51 2.73
C SER A 76 -2.72 -12.73 1.36
N GLU A 77 -2.41 -13.80 0.65
CA GLU A 77 -3.12 -14.19 -0.58
C GLU A 77 -4.60 -14.45 -0.30
N LEU A 78 -4.89 -15.34 0.66
CA LEU A 78 -6.25 -15.63 1.12
C LEU A 78 -6.98 -14.35 1.56
N ALA A 79 -6.29 -13.46 2.26
CA ALA A 79 -6.86 -12.18 2.69
C ALA A 79 -7.21 -11.28 1.48
N MET A 80 -6.34 -11.18 0.49
CA MET A 80 -6.57 -10.36 -0.70
C MET A 80 -7.68 -10.92 -1.59
N ASP A 81 -7.76 -12.24 -1.74
CA ASP A 81 -8.84 -12.91 -2.47
C ASP A 81 -10.18 -12.69 -1.77
N PHE A 82 -10.20 -12.82 -0.44
CA PHE A 82 -11.40 -12.58 0.35
C PHE A 82 -11.85 -11.11 0.34
N LEU A 83 -10.91 -10.16 0.41
CA LEU A 83 -11.22 -8.74 0.25
C LEU A 83 -11.77 -8.42 -1.15
N SER A 84 -11.29 -9.11 -2.19
CA SER A 84 -11.79 -8.97 -3.56
C SER A 84 -13.21 -9.50 -3.69
N LEU A 85 -13.52 -10.63 -3.05
CA LEU A 85 -14.89 -11.13 -2.92
C LEU A 85 -15.77 -10.12 -2.18
N LEU A 86 -15.28 -9.57 -1.07
CA LEU A 86 -16.00 -8.59 -0.27
C LEU A 86 -16.34 -7.32 -1.07
N ALA A 87 -15.40 -6.84 -1.88
CA ALA A 87 -15.57 -5.66 -2.74
C ALA A 87 -16.50 -5.92 -3.93
N SER A 88 -16.62 -7.18 -4.36
CA SER A 88 -17.47 -7.60 -5.50
C SER A 88 -18.84 -8.11 -5.06
N GLY A 89 -19.21 -7.90 -3.78
CA GLY A 89 -20.46 -8.37 -3.22
C GLY A 89 -21.71 -7.79 -3.91
N PRO A 90 -22.89 -8.36 -3.62
CA PRO A 90 -24.15 -7.89 -4.18
C PRO A 90 -24.47 -6.45 -3.77
N GLY A 91 -25.30 -5.78 -4.58
CA GLY A 91 -25.83 -4.44 -4.27
C GLY A 91 -26.73 -4.44 -3.02
N ASP A 92 -27.25 -3.25 -2.67
CA ASP A 92 -27.83 -3.00 -1.35
C ASP A 92 -29.00 -3.92 -0.93
N THR A 93 -29.77 -4.47 -1.87
CA THR A 93 -30.96 -5.27 -1.54
C THR A 93 -30.64 -6.62 -0.89
N ASP A 94 -29.51 -7.25 -1.24
CA ASP A 94 -29.15 -8.60 -0.77
C ASP A 94 -27.90 -8.62 0.11
N ARG A 95 -27.35 -7.43 0.41
CA ARG A 95 -26.04 -7.28 1.06
C ARG A 95 -26.00 -7.86 2.48
N LEU A 96 -27.09 -7.72 3.23
CA LEU A 96 -27.16 -8.14 4.63
C LEU A 96 -27.13 -9.67 4.78
N GLU A 97 -27.97 -10.38 4.03
CA GLU A 97 -28.01 -11.85 4.04
C GLU A 97 -26.68 -12.44 3.56
N TRP A 98 -26.12 -11.87 2.49
CA TRP A 98 -24.81 -12.28 2.00
C TRP A 98 -23.69 -12.06 3.03
N LEU A 99 -23.66 -10.91 3.72
CA LEU A 99 -22.67 -10.67 4.79
C LEU A 99 -22.83 -11.64 5.96
N LEU A 100 -24.06 -11.99 6.32
CA LEU A 100 -24.33 -12.98 7.39
C LEU A 100 -23.79 -14.36 7.02
N ASN A 101 -23.95 -14.79 5.76
CA ASN A 101 -23.37 -16.06 5.28
C ASN A 101 -21.84 -16.07 5.37
N LEU A 102 -21.20 -14.91 5.20
CA LEU A 102 -19.75 -14.78 5.37
C LEU A 102 -19.29 -14.81 6.84
N CYS A 103 -20.21 -14.82 7.80
CA CYS A 103 -19.92 -15.05 9.22
C CYS A 103 -19.90 -16.53 9.61
N GLU A 104 -20.22 -17.45 8.68
CA GLU A 104 -20.20 -18.89 8.95
C GLU A 104 -18.79 -19.39 9.31
N PRO A 105 -18.66 -20.45 10.14
CA PRO A 105 -17.37 -20.94 10.64
C PRO A 105 -16.35 -21.28 9.56
N GLU A 106 -16.80 -21.65 8.35
CA GLU A 106 -15.97 -21.93 7.18
C GLU A 106 -15.12 -20.72 6.76
N TYR A 107 -15.59 -19.50 6.99
CA TYR A 107 -14.85 -18.26 6.67
C TYR A 107 -13.92 -17.78 7.79
N SER A 108 -13.84 -18.49 8.92
CA SER A 108 -12.99 -18.11 10.07
C SER A 108 -11.52 -17.84 9.69
N HIS A 109 -10.94 -18.69 8.83
CA HIS A 109 -9.57 -18.52 8.36
C HIS A 109 -9.39 -17.31 7.45
N HIS A 110 -10.41 -16.98 6.64
CA HIS A 110 -10.41 -15.81 5.76
C HIS A 110 -10.43 -14.52 6.59
N TRP A 111 -11.32 -14.44 7.60
CA TRP A 111 -11.37 -13.31 8.53
C TRP A 111 -10.09 -13.17 9.35
N LYS A 112 -9.49 -14.27 9.80
CA LYS A 112 -8.19 -14.25 10.49
C LYS A 112 -7.07 -13.72 9.57
N ALA A 113 -7.08 -14.10 8.30
CA ALA A 113 -6.11 -13.62 7.32
C ALA A 113 -6.29 -12.10 7.06
N VAL A 114 -7.53 -11.63 6.88
CA VAL A 114 -7.84 -10.19 6.75
C VAL A 114 -7.42 -9.42 8.00
N TYR A 115 -7.78 -9.92 9.18
CA TYR A 115 -7.35 -9.34 10.45
C TYR A 115 -5.82 -9.18 10.51
N THR A 116 -5.09 -10.24 10.18
CA THR A 116 -3.62 -10.23 10.22
C THR A 116 -3.04 -9.25 9.19
N LEU A 117 -3.64 -9.16 7.99
CA LEU A 117 -3.24 -8.20 6.96
C LEU A 117 -3.45 -6.75 7.40
N LEU A 118 -4.60 -6.44 8.03
CA LEU A 118 -4.94 -5.11 8.54
C LEU A 118 -4.10 -4.70 9.77
N HIS A 119 -3.46 -5.66 10.44
CA HIS A 119 -2.57 -5.40 11.57
C HIS A 119 -1.12 -5.07 11.18
N ARG A 120 -0.79 -5.14 9.88
CA ARG A 120 0.54 -4.76 9.37
C ARG A 120 0.83 -3.28 9.62
N ASN A 121 2.11 -2.96 9.80
CA ASN A 121 2.54 -1.61 10.20
C ASN A 121 2.10 -0.49 9.26
N TRP A 122 1.88 -0.78 7.98
CA TRP A 122 1.42 0.23 7.02
C TRP A 122 0.10 0.87 7.45
N TRP A 123 -0.87 0.08 7.93
CA TRP A 123 -2.19 0.56 8.38
C TRP A 123 -2.16 1.46 9.62
N LYS A 124 -1.03 1.49 10.35
CA LYS A 124 -0.85 2.31 11.55
C LYS A 124 -0.28 3.70 11.24
N ARG A 125 -0.01 4.01 9.97
CA ARG A 125 0.58 5.29 9.55
C ARG A 125 -0.52 6.34 9.44
N ALA A 126 -0.24 7.56 9.91
CA ALA A 126 -1.19 8.68 9.84
C ALA A 126 -1.65 9.01 8.41
N TRP A 127 -0.82 8.75 7.40
CA TRP A 127 -1.04 9.13 6.00
C TRP A 127 -1.83 8.11 5.18
N VAL A 128 -2.26 6.99 5.77
CA VAL A 128 -3.03 5.93 5.08
C VAL A 128 -4.26 6.49 4.35
N ILE A 129 -4.96 7.46 4.96
CA ILE A 129 -6.16 8.05 4.37
C ILE A 129 -5.83 8.79 3.07
N GLN A 130 -4.76 9.59 3.03
CA GLN A 130 -4.38 10.30 1.81
C GLN A 130 -3.91 9.33 0.72
N GLU A 131 -3.17 8.28 1.10
CA GLU A 131 -2.69 7.25 0.19
C GLU A 131 -3.83 6.41 -0.41
N ALA A 132 -4.90 6.13 0.36
CA ALA A 132 -5.98 5.23 -0.06
C ALA A 132 -7.23 5.93 -0.61
N VAL A 133 -7.57 7.13 -0.11
CA VAL A 133 -8.82 7.82 -0.48
C VAL A 133 -8.66 8.75 -1.68
N LEU A 134 -7.45 9.28 -1.90
CA LEU A 134 -7.17 10.20 -3.03
C LEU A 134 -6.63 9.46 -4.27
N ALA A 135 -6.49 8.13 -4.16
CA ALA A 135 -6.01 7.24 -5.22
C ALA A 135 -7.07 6.94 -6.28
#